data_AF-A0A7V4J2A3-F1
#
_entry.id   AF-A0A7V4J2A3-F1
#
_cell.length_a   1.000
_cell.length_b   1.000
_cell.length_c   1.000
_cell.angle_alpha   90.00
_cell.angle_beta   90.00
_cell.angle_gamma   90.00
#
_symmetry.space_group_name_H-M   'P 1'
#
loop_
_entity.id
_entity.type
_entity.pdbx_description
1 polymer ?
#
loop_
_entity_poly.entity_id
_entity_poly.type
_entity_poly.pdbx_seq_one_letter_code
_entity_poly.pdbx_strand_id
1 'polypeptide(L)'
;MAIRTTLHLNRNALEMLDRQAKALGMTRPNFIVLLAHRLMNQCKNLTAPMRIVRYQKRNPEAEWKTVHVSLSERDYCFLVEMRCLYKFSVSALITRAIIEYEYIQNNISNKNIYASKMDNNYYYGHGLIVEKLKNVVCWRIFWNIPKNPKKIFAN
;
A
#
# COMPACT_ATOMS: atom_id res chain seq x y z
N MET A 1 -9.80 -8.33 -14.33
CA MET A 1 -8.54 -8.92 -14.84
C MET A 1 -7.55 -9.07 -13.69
N ALA A 2 -6.68 -10.09 -13.71
CA ALA A 2 -5.60 -10.26 -12.74
C ALA A 2 -4.25 -9.88 -13.37
N ILE A 3 -3.49 -8.99 -12.73
CA ILE A 3 -2.19 -8.52 -13.20
C ILE A 3 -1.10 -9.25 -12.40
N ARG A 4 -0.21 -9.95 -13.11
CA ARG A 4 0.97 -10.59 -12.50
C ARG A 4 2.09 -9.57 -12.40
N THR A 5 2.66 -9.45 -11.21
CA THR A 5 3.81 -8.57 -10.94
C THR A 5 4.77 -9.22 -9.97
N THR A 6 5.93 -8.60 -9.78
CA THR A 6 6.99 -9.08 -8.90
C THR A 6 7.32 -8.06 -7.83
N LEU A 7 7.64 -8.56 -6.64
CA LEU A 7 8.21 -7.80 -5.53
C LEU A 7 9.56 -8.38 -5.15
N HIS A 8 10.54 -7.53 -4.89
CA HIS A 8 11.82 -7.93 -4.32
C HIS A 8 11.79 -7.70 -2.81
N LEU A 9 11.77 -8.77 -2.03
CA LEU A 9 11.73 -8.71 -0.56
C LEU A 9 12.97 -9.41 -0.01
N ASN A 10 13.54 -8.90 1.07
CA ASN A 10 14.55 -9.66 1.80
C ASN A 10 13.87 -10.84 2.53
N ARG A 11 14.67 -11.83 2.91
CA ARG A 11 14.18 -13.04 3.60
C ARG A 11 13.34 -12.74 4.83
N ASN A 12 13.80 -11.86 5.73
CA ASN A 12 13.08 -11.52 6.95
C ASN A 12 11.69 -10.93 6.66
N ALA A 13 11.61 -10.00 5.70
CA ALA A 13 10.34 -9.40 5.29
C ALA A 13 9.40 -10.45 4.67
N LEU A 14 9.93 -11.39 3.88
CA LEU A 14 9.14 -12.47 3.28
C LEU A 14 8.62 -13.45 4.35
N GLU A 15 9.47 -13.90 5.27
CA GLU A 15 9.06 -14.78 6.37
C GLU A 15 7.99 -14.12 7.25
N MET A 16 8.14 -12.81 7.51
CA MET A 16 7.17 -12.03 8.25
C MET A 16 5.85 -11.90 7.49
N LEU A 17 5.89 -11.61 6.19
CA LEU A 17 4.72 -11.56 5.32
C LEU A 17 3.95 -12.89 5.37
N ASP A 18 4.66 -14.01 5.25
CA ASP A 18 4.07 -15.35 5.21
C ASP A 18 3.44 -15.74 6.54
N ARG A 19 4.18 -15.51 7.63
CA ARG A 19 3.70 -15.79 8.99
C ARG A 19 2.43 -15.00 9.30
N GLN A 20 2.41 -13.70 8.99
CA GLN A 20 1.28 -12.83 9.31
C GLN A 20 0.08 -13.07 8.39
N ALA A 21 0.30 -13.26 7.08
CA ALA A 21 -0.77 -13.63 6.16
C ALA A 21 -1.44 -14.94 6.60
N LYS A 22 -0.65 -15.96 6.97
CA LYS A 22 -1.16 -17.23 7.48
C LYS A 22 -1.93 -17.07 8.80
N ALA A 23 -1.40 -16.30 9.75
CA ALA A 23 -2.06 -16.06 11.03
C ALA A 23 -3.43 -15.37 10.89
N LEU A 24 -3.60 -14.58 9.83
CA LEU A 24 -4.84 -13.86 9.52
C LEU A 24 -5.76 -14.61 8.54
N GLY A 25 -5.40 -15.81 8.10
CA GLY A 25 -6.16 -16.55 7.09
C GLY A 25 -6.21 -15.87 5.72
N MET A 26 -5.25 -14.99 5.41
CA MET A 26 -5.18 -14.23 4.17
C MET A 26 -4.17 -14.82 3.18
N THR A 27 -4.44 -14.62 1.89
CA THR A 27 -3.41 -14.84 0.86
C THR A 27 -2.36 -13.73 0.91
N ARG A 28 -1.14 -14.02 0.43
CA ARG A 28 -0.07 -13.00 0.34
C ARG A 28 -0.52 -11.74 -0.40
N PRO A 29 -1.17 -11.81 -1.59
CA PRO A 29 -1.64 -10.62 -2.29
C PRO A 29 -2.62 -9.78 -1.45
N ASN A 30 -3.58 -10.42 -0.77
CA ASN A 30 -4.55 -9.69 0.06
C ASN A 30 -3.86 -9.00 1.24
N PHE A 31 -2.89 -9.67 1.87
CA PHE A 31 -2.14 -9.09 2.96
C PHE A 31 -1.23 -7.93 2.51
N ILE A 32 -0.61 -8.04 1.32
CA ILE A 32 0.15 -6.94 0.69
C ILE A 32 -0.72 -5.71 0.48
N VAL A 33 -1.92 -5.89 -0.08
CA VAL A 33 -2.87 -4.80 -0.35
C VAL A 33 -3.33 -4.15 0.96
N LEU A 34 -3.62 -4.96 1.98
CA LEU A 34 -3.96 -4.47 3.31
C LEU A 34 -2.84 -3.61 3.91
N LEU A 35 -1.59 -4.09 3.85
CA LEU A 35 -0.43 -3.34 4.33
C LEU A 35 -0.25 -2.01 3.58
N ALA A 36 -0.44 -2.00 2.26
CA ALA A 36 -0.36 -0.80 1.46
C ALA A 36 -1.44 0.23 1.81
N HIS A 37 -2.70 -0.20 2.01
CA HIS A 37 -3.77 0.70 2.47
C HIS A 37 -3.49 1.28 3.86
N ARG A 38 -2.90 0.50 4.76
CA ARG A 38 -2.50 1.00 6.08
C ARG A 38 -1.42 2.05 5.97
N LEU A 39 -0.37 1.77 5.20
CA LEU A 39 0.71 2.71 4.94
C LEU A 39 0.14 4.02 4.38
N MET A 40 -0.79 3.94 3.42
CA MET A 40 -1.47 5.09 2.85
C MET A 40 -2.15 5.96 3.92
N ASN A 41 -2.90 5.36 4.85
CA ASN A 41 -3.59 6.10 5.92
C ASN A 41 -2.63 6.76 6.93
N GLN A 42 -1.45 6.19 7.13
CA GLN A 42 -0.49 6.64 8.14
C GLN A 42 0.46 7.73 7.61
N CYS A 43 0.63 7.82 6.30
CA CYS A 43 1.79 8.49 5.70
C CYS A 43 1.49 9.77 4.91
N LYS A 44 0.71 10.69 5.50
CA LYS A 44 0.53 12.05 4.96
C LYS A 44 1.87 12.73 4.65
N ASN A 45 2.90 12.44 5.46
CA ASN A 45 4.24 13.03 5.38
C ASN A 45 5.23 12.27 4.46
N LEU A 46 4.83 11.17 3.82
CA LEU A 46 5.71 10.49 2.84
C LEU A 46 5.61 11.09 1.44
N THR A 47 4.65 12.00 1.21
CA THR A 47 4.52 12.72 -0.06
C THR A 47 5.81 13.49 -0.33
N ALA A 48 6.45 13.19 -1.46
CA ALA A 48 7.72 13.79 -1.83
C ALA A 48 7.65 14.19 -3.30
N PRO A 49 6.81 15.19 -3.64
CA PRO A 49 6.72 15.67 -5.02
C PRO A 49 8.12 16.08 -5.51
N MET A 50 8.38 15.87 -6.80
CA MET A 50 9.65 16.20 -7.47
C MET A 50 10.88 15.36 -7.07
N ARG A 51 10.73 14.24 -6.33
CA ARG A 51 11.83 13.28 -6.13
C ARG A 51 11.81 12.15 -7.16
N ILE A 52 12.98 11.59 -7.43
CA ILE A 52 13.10 10.31 -8.14
C ILE A 52 12.55 9.16 -7.30
N VAL A 53 12.13 8.08 -7.95
CA VAL A 53 11.68 6.87 -7.26
C VAL A 53 12.85 6.28 -6.47
N ARG A 54 12.65 6.14 -5.16
CA ARG A 54 13.62 5.54 -4.24
C ARG A 54 13.38 4.05 -4.11
N TYR A 55 14.44 3.28 -4.16
CA TYR A 55 14.40 1.83 -3.98
C TYR A 55 14.80 1.47 -2.55
N GLN A 56 14.64 0.19 -2.18
CA GLN A 56 15.19 -0.30 -0.93
C GLN A 56 16.70 -0.03 -0.89
N LYS A 57 17.24 0.26 0.31
CA LYS A 57 18.69 0.41 0.46
C LYS A 57 19.37 -0.89 0.04
N ARG A 58 20.46 -0.78 -0.71
CA ARG A 58 21.30 -1.93 -1.01
C ARG A 58 21.81 -2.49 0.31
N ASN A 59 21.63 -3.79 0.49
CA ASN A 59 22.22 -4.54 1.58
C ASN A 59 22.88 -5.78 0.95
N PRO A 60 24.22 -5.84 0.87
CA PRO A 60 24.94 -6.98 0.29
C PRO A 60 24.72 -8.28 1.05
N GLU A 61 24.48 -8.19 2.35
CA GLU A 61 24.25 -9.35 3.22
C GLU A 61 22.77 -9.78 3.22
N ALA A 62 21.87 -8.94 2.70
CA ALA A 62 20.47 -9.30 2.61
C ALA A 62 20.24 -10.33 1.51
N GLU A 63 19.67 -11.47 1.90
CA GLU A 63 19.16 -12.46 0.96
C GLU A 63 17.87 -11.94 0.32
N TRP A 64 17.99 -11.34 -0.86
CA TRP A 64 16.85 -10.85 -1.65
C TRP A 64 16.15 -11.99 -2.39
N LYS A 65 14.83 -12.05 -2.30
CA LYS A 65 13.97 -13.01 -3.00
C LYS A 65 12.98 -12.28 -3.90
N THR A 66 12.78 -12.83 -5.08
CA THR A 66 11.72 -12.40 -6.00
C THR A 66 10.43 -13.11 -5.63
N VAL A 67 9.37 -12.34 -5.38
CA VAL A 67 8.04 -12.83 -5.01
C VAL A 67 7.08 -12.48 -6.14
N HIS A 68 6.50 -13.50 -6.77
CA HIS A 68 5.48 -13.32 -7.79
C HIS A 68 4.11 -13.19 -7.13
N VAL A 69 3.36 -12.14 -7.48
CA VAL A 69 2.01 -11.90 -6.96
C VAL A 69 1.05 -11.59 -8.10
N SER A 70 -0.18 -12.08 -7.95
CA SER A 70 -1.29 -11.76 -8.84
C SER A 70 -2.22 -10.81 -8.10
N LEU A 71 -2.38 -9.59 -8.61
CA LEU A 71 -3.22 -8.55 -8.03
C LEU A 71 -4.43 -8.31 -8.91
N SER A 72 -5.53 -7.83 -8.32
CA SER A 72 -6.59 -7.26 -9.14
C SER A 72 -6.06 -6.02 -9.86
N GLU A 73 -6.64 -5.68 -11.00
CA GLU A 73 -6.31 -4.44 -11.71
C GLU A 73 -6.41 -3.20 -10.83
N ARG A 74 -7.44 -3.15 -9.98
CA ARG A 74 -7.65 -2.09 -8.99
C ARG A 74 -6.47 -1.97 -8.02
N ASP A 75 -6.07 -3.09 -7.42
CA ASP A 75 -4.99 -3.12 -6.42
C ASP A 75 -3.63 -2.80 -7.05
N TYR A 76 -3.41 -3.27 -8.28
CA TYR A 76 -2.22 -2.95 -9.05
C TYR A 76 -2.12 -1.44 -9.33
N CYS A 77 -3.19 -0.84 -9.84
CA CYS A 77 -3.25 0.61 -10.11
C CYS A 77 -3.03 1.43 -8.82
N PHE A 78 -3.66 1.03 -7.71
CA PHE A 78 -3.46 1.66 -6.40
C PHE A 78 -1.98 1.67 -5.98
N LEU A 79 -1.29 0.53 -6.09
CA LEU A 79 0.14 0.45 -5.74
C LEU A 79 1.02 1.30 -6.67
N VAL A 80 0.68 1.38 -7.96
CA VAL A 80 1.37 2.23 -8.93
C VAL A 80 1.22 3.71 -8.57
N GLU A 81 0.03 4.14 -8.18
CA GLU A 81 -0.22 5.52 -7.76
C GLU A 81 0.51 5.86 -6.46
N MET A 82 0.52 4.95 -5.48
CA MET A 82 1.33 5.13 -4.27
C MET A 82 2.81 5.30 -4.62
N ARG A 83 3.35 4.52 -5.58
CA ARG A 83 4.70 4.69 -6.09
C ARG A 83 4.91 6.09 -6.69
N CYS A 84 3.95 6.58 -7.49
CA CYS A 84 4.02 7.88 -8.12
C CYS A 84 3.99 9.04 -7.12
N LEU A 85 3.20 8.94 -6.05
CA LEU A 85 3.02 9.98 -5.04
C LEU A 85 4.09 9.97 -3.94
N TYR A 86 4.47 8.79 -3.42
CA TYR A 86 5.47 8.67 -2.36
C TYR A 86 6.91 8.56 -2.87
N LYS A 87 7.08 8.38 -4.19
CA LYS A 87 8.38 8.22 -4.86
C LYS A 87 9.21 7.10 -4.23
N PHE A 88 8.58 5.93 -4.09
CA PHE A 88 9.21 4.68 -3.68
C PHE A 88 8.80 3.55 -4.63
N SER A 89 9.68 2.56 -4.85
CA SER A 89 9.26 1.35 -5.54
C SER A 89 8.18 0.62 -4.73
N VAL A 90 7.34 -0.18 -5.40
CA VAL A 90 6.30 -0.96 -4.70
C VAL A 90 6.94 -1.89 -3.66
N SER A 91 8.06 -2.55 -3.99
CA SER A 91 8.81 -3.37 -3.04
C SER A 91 9.29 -2.58 -1.81
N ALA A 92 9.77 -1.35 -1.99
CA ALA A 92 10.17 -0.50 -0.88
C ALA A 92 8.99 -0.09 0.02
N LEU A 93 7.85 0.26 -0.58
CA LEU A 93 6.62 0.56 0.15
C LEU A 93 6.15 -0.63 0.97
N ILE A 94 6.10 -1.82 0.36
CA ILE A 94 5.67 -3.04 1.04
C ILE A 94 6.63 -3.45 2.15
N THR A 95 7.95 -3.42 1.94
CA THR A 95 8.92 -3.68 3.01
C THR A 95 8.78 -2.71 4.17
N ARG A 96 8.54 -1.43 3.88
CA ARG A 96 8.29 -0.43 4.93
C ARG A 96 7.03 -0.75 5.72
N ALA A 97 5.93 -1.06 5.02
CA ALA A 97 4.66 -1.41 5.66
C ALA A 97 4.77 -2.69 6.51
N ILE A 98 5.56 -3.67 6.05
CA ILE A 98 5.90 -4.90 6.78
C ILE A 98 6.60 -4.54 8.10
N ILE A 99 7.69 -3.77 8.05
CA ILE A 99 8.47 -3.38 9.24
C ILE A 99 7.60 -2.59 10.23
N GLU A 100 6.82 -1.63 9.72
CA GLU A 100 5.90 -0.83 10.56
C GLU A 100 4.84 -1.72 11.22
N TYR A 101 4.29 -2.70 10.49
CA TYR A 101 3.32 -3.65 11.02
C TYR A 101 3.91 -4.52 12.15
N GLU A 102 5.11 -5.07 11.96
CA GLU A 102 5.77 -5.89 12.99
C GLU A 102 6.17 -5.08 14.22
N TYR A 103 6.71 -3.88 14.03
CA TYR A 103 7.00 -2.97 15.15
C TYR A 103 5.74 -2.75 15.99
N ILE A 104 4.62 -2.49 15.34
CA ILE A 104 3.34 -2.27 15.98
C ILE A 104 2.85 -3.53 16.73
N GLN A 105 2.94 -4.71 16.12
CA GLN A 105 2.51 -5.97 16.75
C GLN A 105 3.33 -6.30 18.00
N ASN A 106 4.62 -5.97 18.00
CA ASN A 106 5.53 -6.28 19.11
C ASN A 106 5.45 -5.25 20.25
N ASN A 107 5.10 -3.99 19.97
CA ASN A 107 5.19 -2.90 20.95
C ASN A 107 3.84 -2.37 21.44
N ILE A 108 2.72 -2.72 20.81
CA ILE A 108 1.39 -2.27 21.24
C ILE A 108 0.67 -3.45 21.89
N SER A 109 0.53 -3.40 23.22
CA SER A 109 -0.09 -4.43 24.07
C SER A 109 -1.57 -4.71 23.77
N ASN A 110 -2.22 -3.87 22.96
CA ASN A 110 -3.61 -4.03 22.55
C ASN A 110 -3.72 -4.73 21.18
N LYS A 111 -3.52 -6.05 21.16
CA LYS A 111 -3.59 -6.92 19.97
C LYS A 111 -4.92 -6.84 19.19
N ASN A 112 -5.99 -6.31 19.83
CA ASN A 112 -7.33 -6.20 19.26
C ASN A 112 -7.60 -4.95 18.40
N ILE A 113 -6.65 -4.01 18.29
CA ILE A 113 -6.81 -2.85 17.38
C ILE A 113 -6.86 -3.30 15.91
N TYR A 114 -6.27 -4.45 15.60
CA TYR A 114 -6.13 -4.93 14.23
C TYR A 114 -7.23 -5.90 13.81
N ALA A 115 -7.69 -6.79 14.70
CA ALA A 115 -8.83 -7.66 14.42
C ALA A 115 -10.11 -6.86 14.13
N SER A 116 -10.44 -5.86 14.97
CA SER A 116 -11.68 -5.06 14.81
C SER A 116 -11.71 -4.12 13.59
N LYS A 117 -10.56 -3.83 12.98
CA LYS A 117 -10.44 -3.04 11.73
C LYS A 117 -10.16 -3.88 10.49
N MET A 118 -9.97 -5.19 10.65
CA MET A 118 -9.73 -6.14 9.54
C MET A 118 -11.03 -6.71 8.96
N ASP A 119 -12.14 -6.61 9.69
CA ASP A 119 -13.41 -7.28 9.36
C ASP A 119 -14.21 -6.66 8.21
N ASN A 120 -13.77 -5.57 7.60
CA ASN A 120 -14.39 -5.13 6.36
C ASN A 120 -13.42 -4.41 5.44
N ASN A 121 -13.15 -5.07 4.32
CA ASN A 121 -12.54 -4.51 3.15
C ASN A 121 -13.49 -3.44 2.53
N TYR A 122 -13.56 -2.25 3.13
CA TYR A 122 -14.43 -1.14 2.72
C TYR A 122 -13.68 -0.09 1.88
N TYR A 123 -12.77 -0.53 1.00
CA TYR A 123 -12.27 0.33 -0.07
C TYR A 123 -13.22 0.23 -1.27
N TYR A 124 -14.24 1.09 -1.26
CA TYR A 124 -15.41 1.02 -2.15
C TYR A 124 -15.14 1.46 -3.59
N GLY A 125 -13.93 1.91 -3.88
CA GLY A 125 -13.54 2.27 -5.23
C GLY A 125 -12.37 3.23 -5.24
N HIS A 126 -11.83 3.38 -6.45
CA HIS A 126 -10.80 4.34 -6.78
C HIS A 126 -11.44 5.45 -7.62
N GLY A 127 -11.20 6.71 -7.28
CA GLY A 127 -11.78 7.87 -7.96
C GLY A 127 -10.70 8.82 -8.46
N LEU A 128 -10.93 9.41 -9.64
CA LEU A 128 -10.06 10.43 -10.20
C LEU A 128 -10.92 11.59 -10.69
N ILE A 129 -10.60 12.80 -10.25
CA ILE A 129 -11.21 14.02 -10.77
C ILE A 129 -10.11 14.80 -11.48
N VAL A 130 -10.41 15.24 -12.70
CA VAL A 130 -9.51 16.09 -13.49
C VAL A 130 -10.16 17.44 -13.66
N GLU A 131 -9.51 18.47 -13.15
CA GLU A 131 -9.95 19.85 -13.27
C GLU A 131 -8.97 20.58 -14.19
N LYS A 132 -9.51 21.25 -15.23
CA LYS A 132 -8.72 22.09 -16.14
C LYS A 132 -9.02 23.55 -15.85
N LEU A 133 -8.01 24.32 -15.44
CA LEU A 133 -8.12 25.75 -15.20
C LEU A 133 -7.12 26.48 -16.09
N LYS A 134 -7.60 27.10 -17.18
CA LYS A 134 -6.76 27.75 -18.21
C LYS A 134 -5.67 26.78 -18.73
N ASN A 135 -4.42 27.02 -18.34
CA ASN A 135 -3.23 26.25 -18.72
C ASN A 135 -2.77 25.25 -17.64
N VAL A 136 -3.55 25.05 -16.56
CA VAL A 136 -3.24 24.13 -15.47
C VAL A 136 -4.17 22.92 -15.52
N VAL A 137 -3.60 21.72 -15.37
CA VAL A 137 -4.35 20.47 -15.17
C VAL A 137 -4.13 19.99 -13.74
N CYS A 138 -5.20 19.91 -12.97
CA CYS A 138 -5.20 19.41 -11.60
C CYS A 138 -5.82 18.00 -11.57
N TRP A 139 -5.18 17.08 -10.84
CA TRP A 139 -5.67 15.73 -10.61
C TRP A 139 -5.95 15.55 -9.12
N ARG A 140 -7.17 15.17 -8.76
CA ARG A 140 -7.55 14.75 -7.40
C ARG A 140 -7.76 13.25 -7.39
N ILE A 141 -6.91 12.55 -6.64
CA ILE A 141 -6.90 11.08 -6.55
C ILE A 141 -7.58 10.67 -5.25
N PHE A 142 -8.52 9.73 -5.33
CA PHE A 142 -9.26 9.17 -4.20
C PHE A 142 -8.98 7.67 -4.09
N TRP A 143 -8.07 7.29 -3.20
CA TRP A 143 -7.73 5.90 -2.90
C TRP A 143 -8.79 5.17 -2.07
N ASN A 144 -9.83 5.88 -1.64
CA ASN A 144 -11.09 5.30 -1.18
C ASN A 144 -12.24 6.27 -1.48
N ILE A 145 -13.24 5.82 -2.23
CA ILE A 145 -14.47 6.61 -2.40
C ILE A 145 -15.35 6.43 -1.16
N PRO A 146 -15.71 7.51 -0.44
CA PRO A 146 -16.65 7.44 0.68
C PRO A 146 -18.02 6.98 0.19
N LYS A 147 -18.75 6.25 1.04
CA LYS A 147 -20.11 5.75 0.74
C LYS A 147 -21.08 6.82 0.24
N ASN A 148 -20.85 8.09 0.56
CA ASN A 148 -21.56 9.23 -0.01
C ASN A 148 -20.60 10.10 -0.86
N PRO A 149 -20.51 9.85 -2.18
CA PRO A 149 -19.61 10.57 -3.07
C PRO A 149 -19.93 12.06 -3.20
N LYS A 150 -21.17 12.49 -2.90
CA LYS A 150 -21.57 13.91 -3.00
C LYS A 150 -20.70 14.84 -2.15
N LYS A 151 -20.15 14.33 -1.03
CA LYS A 151 -19.20 15.07 -0.18
C LYS A 151 -17.84 15.35 -0.84
N ILE A 152 -17.48 14.62 -1.90
CA ILE A 152 -16.24 14.86 -2.65
C ILE A 152 -16.39 16.07 -3.61
N PHE A 153 -17.60 16.22 -4.17
CA PHE A 153 -17.90 17.18 -5.23
C PHE A 153 -18.60 18.46 -4.72
N ALA A 154 -19.09 18.46 -3.48
CA ALA A 154 -19.56 19.66 -2.81
C ALA A 154 -18.34 20.47 -2.33
N ASN A 155 -17.85 21.34 -3.21
CA ASN A 155 -17.03 22.48 -2.78
C ASN A 155 -17.90 23.49 -2.04
#